data_AF-A3JV04-F1
#
_entry.id   AF-A3JV04-F1
#
_cell.length_a   1.000
_cell.length_b   1.000
_cell.length_c   1.000
_cell.angle_alpha   90.00
_cell.angle_beta   90.00
_cell.angle_gamma   90.00
#
_symmetry.space_group_name_H-M   'P 1'
#
loop_
_entity.id
_entity.type
_entity.pdbx_description
1 polymer ?
#
loop_
_entity_poly.entity_id
_entity_poly.type
_entity_poly.pdbx_seq_one_letter_code
_entity_poly.pdbx_strand_id
1 'polypeptide(L)'
;MSGLAEQEGDFLNDALLGFLTCLIGIYLVLAWVFSSWTRPMVVMAIIPFGLVGTIYGHYVWDVPLSMFTVVGMIGMTGIIINDSIVLVTTVDEYAADRGLVPAIIDAASDRLRPVLLTTLTTVLGLAPLLYEQSQQAQFLKPTVITLCYGLGFGMILVLLVVPALLAMQLDVRRQVTSLSRAIRLPRGAGWVSTLAVCAVIATTALFTATLGWVIYEGKILPDLIEILPVELPDMSPLMLAFGLFIAGTAGIAISIYALGILFYGIARTFMRRSPLRTS
;
A
#
# COMPACT_ATOMS: atom_id res chain seq x y z
N MET A 1 -14.29 -23.10 31.00
CA MET A 1 -13.86 -21.81 30.43
C MET A 1 -13.15 -21.97 29.08
N SER A 2 -12.56 -23.12 28.73
CA SER A 2 -11.96 -23.37 27.41
C SER A 2 -12.97 -23.32 26.25
N GLY A 3 -14.15 -23.93 26.40
CA GLY A 3 -15.14 -24.01 25.30
C GLY A 3 -15.76 -22.68 24.87
N LEU A 4 -15.87 -21.67 25.76
CA LEU A 4 -16.39 -20.34 25.39
C LEU A 4 -15.34 -19.52 24.64
N ALA A 5 -14.07 -19.59 25.06
CA ALA A 5 -12.97 -18.92 24.35
C ALA A 5 -12.70 -19.55 22.97
N GLU A 6 -12.87 -20.87 22.85
CA GLU A 6 -12.78 -21.60 21.57
C GLU A 6 -13.92 -21.19 20.62
N GLN A 7 -15.17 -21.14 21.11
CA GLN A 7 -16.31 -20.63 20.33
C GLN A 7 -16.15 -19.17 19.90
N GLU A 8 -15.60 -18.31 20.76
CA GLU A 8 -15.33 -16.91 20.43
C GLU A 8 -14.23 -16.79 19.36
N GLY A 9 -13.16 -17.59 19.47
CA GLY A 9 -12.08 -17.65 18.48
C GLY A 9 -12.55 -18.12 17.11
N ASP A 10 -13.28 -19.24 17.05
CA ASP A 10 -13.83 -19.78 15.80
C ASP A 10 -14.76 -18.76 15.13
N PHE A 11 -15.58 -18.08 15.92
CA PHE A 11 -16.48 -17.05 15.45
C PHE A 11 -15.78 -15.82 14.89
N LEU A 12 -14.72 -15.33 15.56
CA LEU A 12 -13.92 -14.22 15.05
C LEU A 12 -13.22 -14.61 13.74
N ASN A 13 -12.77 -15.86 13.61
CA ASN A 13 -12.17 -16.37 12.39
C ASN A 13 -13.18 -16.40 11.23
N ASP A 14 -14.39 -16.93 11.46
CA ASP A 14 -15.48 -16.92 10.48
C ASP A 14 -15.85 -15.49 10.06
N ALA A 15 -15.89 -14.56 11.00
CA ALA A 15 -16.19 -13.17 10.73
C ALA A 15 -15.08 -12.47 9.93
N LEU A 16 -13.80 -12.76 10.22
CA LEU A 16 -12.65 -12.29 9.45
C LEU A 16 -12.66 -12.87 8.02
N LEU A 17 -12.97 -14.16 7.85
CA LEU A 17 -13.13 -14.77 6.53
C LEU A 17 -14.27 -14.12 5.75
N GLY A 18 -15.40 -13.84 6.39
CA GLY A 18 -16.53 -13.12 5.80
C GLY A 18 -16.13 -11.70 5.36
N PHE A 19 -15.40 -10.97 6.22
CA PHE A 19 -14.90 -9.63 5.91
C PHE A 19 -13.91 -9.65 4.73
N LEU A 20 -12.94 -10.57 4.72
CA LEU A 20 -11.98 -10.73 3.62
C LEU A 20 -12.67 -11.07 2.30
N THR A 21 -13.66 -11.97 2.33
CA THR A 21 -14.44 -12.34 1.15
C THR A 21 -15.23 -11.13 0.62
N CYS A 22 -15.80 -10.32 1.52
CA CYS A 22 -16.47 -9.07 1.17
C CYS A 22 -15.49 -8.08 0.52
N LEU A 23 -14.29 -7.89 1.07
CA LEU A 23 -13.26 -7.03 0.49
C LEU A 23 -12.84 -7.46 -0.92
N ILE A 24 -12.70 -8.77 -1.15
CA ILE A 24 -12.42 -9.30 -2.49
C ILE A 24 -13.57 -9.00 -3.45
N GLY A 25 -14.82 -9.24 -3.04
CA GLY A 25 -16.00 -8.94 -3.84
C GLY A 25 -16.09 -7.45 -4.21
N ILE A 26 -15.88 -6.58 -3.22
CA ILE A 26 -15.79 -5.13 -3.41
C ILE A 26 -14.70 -4.78 -4.43
N TYR A 27 -13.49 -5.32 -4.27
CA TYR A 27 -12.38 -5.03 -5.18
C TYR A 27 -12.70 -5.40 -6.63
N LEU A 28 -13.31 -6.56 -6.87
CA LEU A 28 -13.71 -7.00 -8.20
C LEU A 28 -14.76 -6.08 -8.82
N VAL A 29 -15.76 -5.65 -8.03
CA VAL A 29 -16.77 -4.68 -8.48
C VAL A 29 -16.12 -3.32 -8.79
N LEU A 30 -15.21 -2.84 -7.96
CA LEU A 30 -14.49 -1.60 -8.21
C LEU A 30 -13.62 -1.69 -9.47
N ALA A 31 -12.93 -2.80 -9.69
CA ALA A 31 -12.12 -3.02 -10.88
C ALA A 31 -12.97 -2.96 -12.16
N TRP A 32 -14.19 -3.48 -12.09
CA TRP A 32 -15.19 -3.35 -13.15
C TRP A 32 -15.62 -1.89 -13.35
N VAL A 33 -16.05 -1.21 -12.28
CA VAL A 33 -16.53 0.19 -12.31
C VAL A 33 -15.49 1.14 -12.89
N PHE A 34 -14.23 1.00 -12.47
CA PHE A 34 -13.14 1.87 -12.92
C PHE A 34 -12.51 1.46 -14.25
N SER A 35 -12.91 0.31 -14.81
CA SER A 35 -12.23 -0.35 -15.93
C SER A 35 -10.70 -0.41 -15.75
N SER A 36 -10.27 -0.64 -14.50
CA SER A 36 -8.86 -0.53 -14.09
C SER A 36 -8.59 -1.37 -12.86
N TRP A 37 -7.48 -2.10 -12.85
CA TRP A 37 -7.01 -2.87 -11.69
C TRP A 37 -6.25 -2.03 -10.66
N THR A 38 -5.75 -0.85 -11.08
CA THR A 38 -4.87 -0.03 -10.22
C THR A 38 -5.62 1.03 -9.42
N ARG A 39 -6.74 1.55 -9.96
CA ARG A 39 -7.59 2.53 -9.26
C ARG A 39 -8.25 1.97 -7.99
N PRO A 40 -8.83 0.76 -8.01
CA PRO A 40 -9.41 0.15 -6.82
C PRO A 40 -8.40 0.02 -5.67
N MET A 41 -7.12 -0.23 -5.96
CA MET A 41 -6.10 -0.37 -4.91
C MET A 41 -5.96 0.92 -4.08
N VAL A 42 -6.09 2.09 -4.70
CA VAL A 42 -6.04 3.39 -3.99
C VAL A 42 -7.21 3.51 -3.03
N VAL A 43 -8.41 3.09 -3.45
CA VAL A 43 -9.62 3.09 -2.60
C VAL A 43 -9.48 2.08 -1.46
N MET A 44 -9.02 0.86 -1.75
CA MET A 44 -8.87 -0.20 -0.75
C MET A 44 -7.78 0.12 0.28
N ALA A 45 -6.77 0.90 -0.08
CA ALA A 45 -5.68 1.29 0.81
C ALA A 45 -6.15 2.10 2.04
N ILE A 46 -7.35 2.69 2.00
CA ILE A 46 -7.91 3.49 3.09
C ILE A 46 -8.50 2.61 4.20
N ILE A 47 -8.96 1.40 3.86
CA ILE A 47 -9.69 0.51 4.77
C ILE A 47 -8.87 0.16 6.03
N PRO A 48 -7.57 -0.23 5.92
CA PRO A 48 -6.71 -0.46 7.09
C PRO A 48 -6.59 0.76 8.00
N PHE A 49 -6.64 1.98 7.45
CA PHE A 49 -6.59 3.20 8.25
C PHE A 49 -7.95 3.50 8.92
N GLY A 50 -9.07 3.17 8.27
CA GLY A 50 -10.40 3.27 8.89
C GLY A 50 -10.56 2.34 10.11
N LEU A 51 -9.98 1.15 10.04
CA LEU A 51 -9.90 0.18 11.15
C LEU A 51 -9.24 0.78 12.40
N VAL A 52 -8.26 1.68 12.26
CA VAL A 52 -7.64 2.39 13.39
C VAL A 52 -8.69 3.20 14.16
N GLY A 53 -9.60 3.86 13.45
CA GLY A 53 -10.72 4.59 14.05
C GLY A 53 -11.66 3.66 14.82
N THR A 54 -12.01 2.50 14.25
CA THR A 54 -12.81 1.47 14.93
C THR A 54 -12.19 1.03 16.25
N ILE A 55 -10.91 0.63 16.20
CA ILE A 55 -10.17 0.12 17.36
C ILE A 55 -10.09 1.19 18.44
N TYR A 56 -9.78 2.44 18.04
CA TYR A 56 -9.76 3.57 18.96
C TYR A 56 -11.13 3.84 19.60
N GLY A 57 -12.21 3.78 18.83
CA GLY A 57 -13.57 3.96 19.37
C GLY A 57 -13.95 2.89 20.38
N HIS A 58 -13.67 1.62 20.06
CA HIS A 58 -13.92 0.51 20.96
C HIS A 58 -13.12 0.61 22.26
N TYR A 59 -11.86 1.07 22.17
CA TYR A 59 -11.02 1.35 23.32
C TYR A 59 -11.59 2.48 24.20
N VAL A 60 -12.03 3.59 23.60
CA VAL A 60 -12.59 4.75 24.33
C VAL A 60 -13.88 4.39 25.08
N TRP A 61 -14.72 3.53 24.51
CA TRP A 61 -16.00 3.12 25.09
C TRP A 61 -15.93 1.86 25.96
N ASP A 62 -14.75 1.23 26.05
CA ASP A 62 -14.51 -0.03 26.77
C ASP A 62 -15.50 -1.14 26.36
N VAL A 63 -15.75 -1.25 25.05
CA VAL A 63 -16.63 -2.27 24.47
C VAL A 63 -15.79 -3.27 23.67
N PRO A 64 -15.87 -4.58 23.95
CA PRO A 64 -15.10 -5.58 23.22
C PRO A 64 -15.54 -5.68 21.76
N LEU A 65 -14.61 -6.08 20.89
CA LEU A 65 -14.93 -6.40 19.51
C LEU A 65 -15.81 -7.65 19.47
N SER A 66 -16.83 -7.63 18.63
CA SER A 66 -17.78 -8.74 18.49
C SER A 66 -18.22 -8.89 17.03
N MET A 67 -19.16 -9.80 16.75
CA MET A 67 -19.78 -9.91 15.42
C MET A 67 -20.33 -8.58 14.93
N PHE A 68 -20.98 -7.86 15.84
CA PHE A 68 -21.64 -6.61 15.55
C PHE A 68 -20.63 -5.54 15.14
N THR A 69 -19.40 -5.60 15.68
CA THR A 69 -18.27 -4.82 15.17
C THR A 69 -17.97 -5.17 13.72
N VAL A 70 -17.90 -6.45 13.35
CA VAL A 70 -17.63 -6.85 11.95
C VAL A 70 -18.72 -6.38 10.98
N VAL A 71 -19.98 -6.47 11.38
CA VAL A 71 -21.10 -5.89 10.62
C VAL A 71 -20.94 -4.37 10.46
N GLY A 72 -20.57 -3.68 11.54
CA GLY A 72 -20.25 -2.25 11.51
C GLY A 72 -19.07 -1.91 10.60
N MET A 73 -18.03 -2.74 10.57
CA MET A 73 -16.85 -2.55 9.73
C MET A 73 -17.19 -2.71 8.25
N ILE A 74 -18.04 -3.69 7.89
CA ILE A 74 -18.53 -3.85 6.51
C ILE A 74 -19.33 -2.61 6.09
N GLY A 75 -20.25 -2.15 6.94
CA GLY A 75 -21.06 -0.95 6.67
C GLY A 75 -20.21 0.31 6.51
N MET A 76 -19.27 0.53 7.44
CA MET A 76 -18.31 1.64 7.37
C MET A 76 -17.48 1.58 6.09
N THR A 77 -16.95 0.41 5.77
CA THR A 77 -16.12 0.19 4.59
C THR A 77 -16.87 0.61 3.34
N GLY A 78 -18.14 0.22 3.19
CA GLY A 78 -19.00 0.64 2.08
C GLY A 78 -19.16 2.16 1.96
N ILE A 79 -19.36 2.86 3.07
CA ILE A 79 -19.49 4.32 3.08
C ILE A 79 -18.17 5.00 2.69
N ILE A 80 -17.05 4.58 3.29
CA ILE A 80 -15.70 5.10 2.96
C ILE A 80 -15.36 4.86 1.49
N ILE A 81 -15.68 3.68 0.97
CA ILE A 81 -15.49 3.33 -0.44
C ILE A 81 -16.31 4.26 -1.32
N ASN A 82 -17.60 4.47 -1.02
CA ASN A 82 -18.44 5.36 -1.80
C ASN A 82 -17.85 6.78 -1.89
N ASP A 83 -17.42 7.33 -0.77
CA ASP A 83 -16.82 8.68 -0.74
C ASP A 83 -15.53 8.74 -1.56
N SER A 84 -14.72 7.68 -1.49
CA SER A 84 -13.48 7.55 -2.25
C SER A 84 -13.70 7.36 -3.74
N ILE A 85 -14.71 6.57 -4.15
CA ILE A 85 -15.04 6.37 -5.56
C ILE A 85 -15.36 7.71 -6.19
N VAL A 86 -16.29 8.46 -5.59
CA VAL A 86 -16.73 9.72 -6.18
C VAL A 86 -15.59 10.73 -6.22
N LEU A 87 -14.72 10.77 -5.20
CA LEU A 87 -13.53 11.62 -5.23
C LEU A 87 -12.58 11.22 -6.37
N VAL A 88 -12.24 9.93 -6.51
CA VAL A 88 -11.34 9.44 -7.57
C VAL A 88 -11.93 9.72 -8.96
N THR A 89 -13.23 9.50 -9.16
CA THR A 89 -13.87 9.79 -10.45
C THR A 89 -13.88 11.29 -10.76
N THR A 90 -14.15 12.16 -9.78
CA THR A 90 -14.08 13.62 -9.98
C THR A 90 -12.65 14.06 -10.32
N VAL A 91 -11.63 13.47 -9.69
CA VAL A 91 -10.23 13.71 -10.08
C VAL A 91 -9.97 13.28 -11.51
N ASP A 92 -10.39 12.08 -11.91
CA ASP A 92 -10.21 11.57 -13.27
C ASP A 92 -10.89 12.47 -14.31
N GLU A 93 -12.11 12.94 -14.03
CA GLU A 93 -12.85 13.88 -14.87
C GLU A 93 -12.11 15.22 -15.03
N TYR A 94 -11.65 15.82 -13.92
CA TYR A 94 -10.96 17.12 -13.97
C TYR A 94 -9.56 17.01 -14.59
N ALA A 95 -8.91 15.86 -14.42
CA ALA A 95 -7.57 15.61 -14.94
C ALA A 95 -7.54 15.56 -16.49
N ALA A 96 -8.68 15.25 -17.12
CA ALA A 96 -8.81 15.25 -18.58
C ALA A 96 -8.48 16.63 -19.19
N ASP A 97 -8.85 17.71 -18.51
CA ASP A 97 -8.74 19.08 -19.05
C ASP A 97 -7.65 19.93 -18.37
N ARG A 98 -7.32 19.65 -17.10
CA ARG A 98 -6.57 20.59 -16.23
C ARG A 98 -5.22 20.06 -15.73
N GLY A 99 -4.87 18.82 -16.09
CA GLY A 99 -3.74 18.11 -15.50
C GLY A 99 -4.03 17.62 -14.07
N LEU A 100 -3.27 16.62 -13.62
CA LEU A 100 -3.65 15.85 -12.43
C LEU A 100 -3.58 16.64 -11.11
N VAL A 101 -2.55 17.45 -10.89
CA VAL A 101 -2.37 18.16 -9.61
C VAL A 101 -3.48 19.21 -9.38
N PRO A 102 -3.79 20.09 -10.36
CA PRO A 102 -4.96 20.97 -10.24
C PRO A 102 -6.27 20.20 -10.06
N ALA A 103 -6.45 19.10 -10.80
CA ALA A 103 -7.63 18.25 -10.68
C ALA A 103 -7.81 17.66 -9.28
N ILE A 104 -6.72 17.21 -8.64
CA ILE A 104 -6.75 16.69 -7.26
C ILE A 104 -7.18 17.77 -6.28
N ILE A 105 -6.63 18.98 -6.40
CA ILE A 105 -6.94 20.09 -5.49
C ILE A 105 -8.40 20.54 -5.63
N ASP A 106 -8.85 20.73 -6.88
CA ASP A 106 -10.23 21.14 -7.18
C ASP A 106 -11.23 20.07 -6.70
N ALA A 107 -11.00 18.80 -7.06
CA ALA A 107 -11.88 17.71 -6.68
C ALA A 107 -11.93 17.52 -5.15
N ALA A 108 -10.79 17.57 -4.45
CA ALA A 108 -10.79 17.47 -2.98
C ALA A 108 -11.54 18.62 -2.33
N SER A 109 -11.41 19.84 -2.87
CA SER A 109 -12.11 21.04 -2.37
C SER A 109 -13.63 20.93 -2.56
N ASP A 110 -14.08 20.47 -3.73
CA ASP A 110 -15.49 20.31 -4.04
C ASP A 110 -16.13 19.15 -3.27
N ARG A 111 -15.36 18.09 -3.00
CA ARG A 111 -15.81 16.91 -2.27
C ARG A 111 -15.76 17.06 -0.75
N LEU A 112 -15.05 18.07 -0.23
CA LEU A 112 -14.99 18.36 1.21
C LEU A 112 -16.39 18.45 1.84
N ARG A 113 -17.29 19.26 1.25
CA ARG A 113 -18.64 19.48 1.83
C ARG A 113 -19.52 18.22 1.76
N PRO A 114 -19.65 17.54 0.61
CA PRO A 114 -20.43 16.30 0.54
C PRO A 114 -19.94 15.23 1.54
N VAL A 115 -18.63 14.96 1.60
CA VAL A 115 -18.06 13.92 2.47
C VAL A 115 -18.22 14.26 3.95
N LEU A 116 -18.09 15.54 4.30
CA LEU A 116 -18.33 16.02 5.66
C LEU A 116 -19.80 15.88 6.05
N LEU A 117 -20.73 16.22 5.16
CA LEU A 117 -22.17 16.12 5.44
C LEU A 117 -22.64 14.67 5.58
N THR A 118 -22.17 13.75 4.74
CA THR A 118 -22.50 12.32 4.87
C THR A 118 -21.98 11.78 6.20
N THR A 119 -20.72 12.03 6.52
CA THR A 119 -20.10 11.59 7.77
C THR A 119 -20.82 12.17 8.98
N LEU A 120 -21.05 13.48 9.03
CA LEU A 120 -21.73 14.12 10.15
C LEU A 120 -23.17 13.61 10.30
N THR A 121 -23.89 13.43 9.21
CA THR A 121 -25.28 12.93 9.27
C THR A 121 -25.32 11.52 9.87
N THR A 122 -24.41 10.64 9.46
CA THR A 122 -24.35 9.27 10.01
C THR A 122 -23.88 9.27 11.46
N VAL A 123 -22.81 10.00 11.78
CA VAL A 123 -22.25 10.06 13.14
C VAL A 123 -23.26 10.68 14.10
N LEU A 124 -23.84 11.83 13.77
CA LEU A 124 -24.81 12.49 14.64
C LEU A 124 -26.14 11.73 14.71
N GLY A 125 -26.55 11.04 13.65
CA GLY A 125 -27.75 10.20 13.65
C GLY A 125 -27.62 8.97 14.54
N LEU A 126 -26.41 8.40 14.65
CA LEU A 126 -26.15 7.21 15.45
C LEU A 126 -25.59 7.52 16.85
N ALA A 127 -25.00 8.69 17.07
CA ALA A 127 -24.42 9.08 18.35
C ALA A 127 -25.35 8.93 19.57
N PRO A 128 -26.67 9.23 19.50
CA PRO A 128 -27.57 9.04 20.64
C PRO A 128 -27.64 7.58 21.11
N LEU A 129 -27.49 6.60 20.21
CA LEU A 129 -27.54 5.18 20.54
C LEU A 129 -26.35 4.74 21.41
N LEU A 130 -25.26 5.50 21.45
CA LEU A 130 -24.12 5.22 22.33
C LEU A 130 -24.46 5.38 23.82
N TYR A 131 -25.46 6.23 24.13
CA TYR A 131 -25.88 6.55 25.49
C TYR A 131 -27.13 5.79 25.93
N GLU A 132 -27.74 5.01 25.03
CA GLU A 132 -28.96 4.26 25.33
C GLU A 132 -28.65 3.04 26.22
N GLN A 133 -29.47 2.84 27.26
CA GLN A 133 -29.26 1.81 28.28
C GLN A 133 -30.20 0.61 28.13
N SER A 134 -31.19 0.67 27.24
CA SER A 134 -32.08 -0.46 26.99
C SER A 134 -31.32 -1.70 26.50
N GLN A 135 -31.73 -2.90 26.98
CA GLN A 135 -31.11 -4.17 26.54
C GLN A 135 -31.20 -4.37 25.01
N GLN A 136 -32.24 -3.82 24.38
CA GLN A 136 -32.43 -3.85 22.94
C GLN A 136 -31.46 -2.93 22.17
N ALA A 137 -30.82 -1.95 22.81
CA ALA A 137 -29.81 -1.11 22.17
C ALA A 137 -28.38 -1.59 22.44
N GLN A 138 -28.16 -2.28 23.57
CA GLN A 138 -26.82 -2.73 23.99
C GLN A 138 -26.15 -3.66 22.96
N PHE A 139 -26.90 -4.52 22.27
CA PHE A 139 -26.32 -5.40 21.24
C PHE A 139 -25.88 -4.65 19.97
N LEU A 140 -26.45 -3.46 19.69
CA LEU A 140 -26.07 -2.62 18.55
C LEU A 140 -24.91 -1.69 18.87
N LYS A 141 -24.58 -1.50 20.15
CA LYS A 141 -23.54 -0.57 20.60
C LYS A 141 -22.18 -0.83 19.94
N PRO A 142 -21.69 -2.07 19.78
CA PRO A 142 -20.45 -2.36 19.04
C PRO A 142 -20.49 -1.86 17.59
N THR A 143 -21.61 -2.08 16.88
CA THR A 143 -21.82 -1.61 15.50
C THR A 143 -21.79 -0.09 15.41
N VAL A 144 -22.47 0.58 16.35
CA VAL A 144 -22.57 2.04 16.38
C VAL A 144 -21.22 2.69 16.69
N ILE A 145 -20.48 2.17 17.67
CA ILE A 145 -19.12 2.64 17.98
C ILE A 145 -18.23 2.55 16.74
N THR A 146 -18.26 1.39 16.08
CA THR A 146 -17.52 1.15 14.85
C THR A 146 -17.83 2.20 13.80
N LEU A 147 -19.12 2.39 13.46
CA LEU A 147 -19.54 3.38 12.46
C LEU A 147 -19.17 4.81 12.84
N CYS A 148 -19.46 5.25 14.07
CA CYS A 148 -19.21 6.62 14.49
C CYS A 148 -17.72 6.99 14.44
N TYR A 149 -16.86 6.15 15.02
CA TYR A 149 -15.44 6.46 15.11
C TYR A 149 -14.70 6.17 13.80
N GLY A 150 -15.01 5.05 13.14
CA GLY A 150 -14.32 4.72 11.90
C GLY A 150 -14.75 5.59 10.72
N LEU A 151 -15.99 6.08 10.67
CA LEU A 151 -16.37 7.11 9.68
C LEU A 151 -15.79 8.49 10.04
N GLY A 152 -15.78 8.85 11.32
CA GLY A 152 -15.18 10.11 11.78
C GLY A 152 -13.70 10.22 11.39
N PHE A 153 -12.93 9.16 11.63
CA PHE A 153 -11.55 9.06 11.14
C PHE A 153 -11.49 8.88 9.62
N GLY A 154 -12.37 8.07 9.06
CA GLY A 154 -12.48 7.79 7.63
C GLY A 154 -12.63 9.04 6.78
N MET A 155 -13.43 10.02 7.21
CA MET A 155 -13.59 11.32 6.55
C MET A 155 -12.25 12.04 6.35
N ILE A 156 -11.45 12.12 7.41
CA ILE A 156 -10.12 12.77 7.37
C ILE A 156 -9.20 11.99 6.43
N LEU A 157 -9.25 10.65 6.51
CA LEU A 157 -8.45 9.78 5.66
C LEU A 157 -8.82 9.91 4.18
N VAL A 158 -10.10 9.91 3.85
CA VAL A 158 -10.56 10.05 2.46
C VAL A 158 -10.10 11.39 1.88
N LEU A 159 -10.25 12.50 2.61
CA LEU A 159 -9.93 13.83 2.11
C LEU A 159 -8.43 14.16 2.07
N LEU A 160 -7.59 13.46 2.84
CA LEU A 160 -6.14 13.68 2.86
C LEU A 160 -5.37 12.57 2.16
N VAL A 161 -5.63 11.32 2.53
CA VAL A 161 -4.85 10.16 2.08
C VAL A 161 -5.18 9.82 0.63
N VAL A 162 -6.44 9.91 0.18
CA VAL A 162 -6.77 9.59 -1.22
C VAL A 162 -6.11 10.56 -2.21
N PRO A 163 -6.23 11.90 -2.04
CA PRO A 163 -5.47 12.85 -2.86
C PRO A 163 -3.96 12.59 -2.86
N ALA A 164 -3.39 12.31 -1.68
CA ALA A 164 -1.97 12.02 -1.56
C ALA A 164 -1.55 10.75 -2.31
N LEU A 165 -2.32 9.67 -2.18
CA LEU A 165 -2.05 8.41 -2.89
C LEU A 165 -2.19 8.57 -4.42
N LEU A 166 -3.17 9.34 -4.88
CA LEU A 166 -3.31 9.64 -6.32
C LEU A 166 -2.10 10.44 -6.85
N ALA A 167 -1.64 11.44 -6.09
CA ALA A 167 -0.44 12.20 -6.43
C ALA A 167 0.82 11.31 -6.46
N MET A 168 1.00 10.44 -5.44
CA MET A 168 2.12 9.50 -5.38
C MET A 168 2.10 8.51 -6.55
N GLN A 169 0.93 8.01 -6.94
CA GLN A 169 0.80 7.07 -8.06
C GLN A 169 1.25 7.70 -9.39
N LEU A 170 1.07 9.02 -9.54
CA LEU A 170 1.59 9.76 -10.69
C LEU A 170 3.11 9.87 -10.67
N ASP A 171 3.70 10.22 -9.52
CA ASP A 171 5.16 10.36 -9.40
C ASP A 171 5.86 9.03 -9.67
N VAL A 172 5.31 7.93 -9.17
CA VAL A 172 5.79 6.57 -9.48
C VAL A 172 5.69 6.28 -10.99
N ARG A 173 4.55 6.59 -11.64
CA ARG A 173 4.41 6.41 -13.11
C ARG A 173 5.40 7.27 -13.90
N ARG A 174 5.65 8.51 -13.49
CA ARG A 174 6.64 9.41 -14.12
C ARG A 174 8.06 8.87 -13.97
N GLN A 175 8.42 8.37 -12.79
CA GLN A 175 9.72 7.75 -12.57
C GLN A 175 9.89 6.48 -13.41
N VAL A 176 8.90 5.59 -13.43
CA VAL A 176 8.94 4.35 -14.25
C VAL A 176 9.00 4.66 -15.75
N THR A 177 8.29 5.69 -16.23
CA THR A 177 8.37 6.11 -17.64
C THR A 177 9.69 6.79 -17.99
N SER A 178 10.28 7.57 -17.08
CA SER A 178 11.63 8.11 -17.26
C SER A 178 12.69 7.01 -17.25
N LEU A 179 12.56 5.99 -16.39
CA LEU A 179 13.45 4.83 -16.34
C LEU A 179 13.32 3.99 -17.61
N SER A 180 12.10 3.71 -18.08
CA SER A 180 11.90 2.97 -19.33
C SER A 180 12.39 3.74 -20.56
N ARG A 181 12.32 5.08 -20.58
CA ARG A 181 12.96 5.91 -21.62
C ARG A 181 14.49 5.92 -21.49
N ALA A 182 15.03 5.91 -20.28
CA ALA A 182 16.47 5.78 -20.03
C ALA A 182 17.00 4.38 -20.37
N ILE A 183 16.16 3.34 -20.27
CA ILE A 183 16.49 1.97 -20.70
C ILE A 183 16.37 1.84 -22.24
N ARG A 184 15.47 2.60 -22.88
CA ARG A 184 15.37 2.72 -24.35
C ARG A 184 16.41 3.70 -24.94
N LEU A 185 17.67 3.57 -24.53
CA LEU A 185 18.79 4.28 -25.17
C LEU A 185 18.93 3.87 -26.66
N PRO A 186 19.45 4.76 -27.53
CA PRO A 186 19.73 4.43 -28.93
C PRO A 186 20.71 3.26 -29.04
N ARG A 187 20.68 2.54 -30.16
CA ARG A 187 21.43 1.32 -30.53
C ARG A 187 22.98 1.34 -30.37
N GLY A 188 23.58 2.30 -29.68
CA GLY A 188 25.03 2.40 -29.40
C GLY A 188 25.48 2.05 -27.97
N ALA A 189 24.56 1.78 -27.03
CA ALA A 189 24.90 1.50 -25.62
C ALA A 189 24.30 0.17 -25.12
N GLY A 190 24.33 -0.88 -25.96
CA GLY A 190 23.82 -2.21 -25.59
C GLY A 190 24.46 -2.81 -24.33
N TRP A 191 25.69 -2.40 -24.02
CA TRP A 191 26.42 -2.82 -22.82
C TRP A 191 25.82 -2.30 -21.51
N VAL A 192 25.16 -1.12 -21.54
CA VAL A 192 24.50 -0.55 -20.35
C VAL A 192 23.18 -1.28 -20.10
N SER A 193 22.45 -1.61 -21.16
CA SER A 193 21.21 -2.41 -21.03
C SER A 193 21.49 -3.84 -20.56
N THR A 194 22.59 -4.49 -21.00
CA THR A 194 22.96 -5.81 -20.48
C THR A 194 23.41 -5.75 -19.02
N LEU A 195 24.19 -4.73 -18.62
CA LEU A 195 24.55 -4.54 -17.20
C LEU A 195 23.32 -4.31 -16.31
N ALA A 196 22.35 -3.51 -16.77
CA ALA A 196 21.10 -3.27 -16.02
C ALA A 196 20.22 -4.52 -15.93
N VAL A 197 20.14 -5.34 -16.99
CA VAL A 197 19.41 -6.62 -16.95
C VAL A 197 20.12 -7.63 -16.05
N CYS A 198 21.45 -7.74 -16.12
CA CYS A 198 22.24 -8.58 -15.21
C CYS A 198 22.07 -8.14 -13.75
N ALA A 199 21.99 -6.83 -13.48
CA ALA A 199 21.71 -6.28 -12.17
C ALA A 199 20.36 -6.75 -11.61
N VAL A 200 19.31 -6.60 -12.42
CA VAL A 200 17.96 -7.01 -12.04
C VAL A 200 17.94 -8.51 -11.74
N ILE A 201 18.50 -9.34 -12.64
CA ILE A 201 18.59 -10.80 -12.43
C ILE A 201 19.36 -11.13 -11.16
N ALA A 202 20.50 -10.49 -10.90
CA ALA A 202 21.31 -10.72 -9.71
C ALA A 202 20.56 -10.32 -8.43
N THR A 203 19.86 -9.18 -8.43
CA THR A 203 19.06 -8.74 -7.28
C THR A 203 17.85 -9.64 -7.02
N THR A 204 17.20 -10.15 -8.08
CA THR A 204 16.09 -11.10 -7.96
C THR A 204 16.58 -12.45 -7.44
N ALA A 205 17.73 -12.93 -7.91
CA ALA A 205 18.36 -14.16 -7.42
C ALA A 205 18.77 -14.05 -5.93
N LEU A 206 19.32 -12.89 -5.54
CA LEU A 206 19.65 -12.61 -4.13
C LEU A 206 18.40 -12.57 -3.25
N PHE A 207 17.32 -11.94 -3.71
CA PHE A 207 16.03 -11.91 -3.00
C PHE A 207 15.47 -13.31 -2.77
N THR A 208 15.49 -14.17 -3.80
CA THR A 208 15.00 -15.55 -3.68
C THR A 208 15.88 -16.39 -2.76
N ALA A 209 17.20 -16.19 -2.79
CA ALA A 209 18.14 -16.95 -1.97
C ALA A 209 18.11 -16.52 -0.48
N THR A 210 17.84 -15.25 -0.18
CA THR A 210 17.82 -14.76 1.20
C THR A 210 16.43 -14.79 1.81
N LEU A 211 15.49 -14.02 1.26
CA LEU A 211 14.14 -13.89 1.80
C LEU A 211 13.23 -15.03 1.35
N GLY A 212 13.34 -15.45 0.08
CA GLY A 212 12.53 -16.55 -0.45
C GLY A 212 12.76 -17.88 0.27
N TRP A 213 14.03 -18.21 0.57
CA TRP A 213 14.38 -19.45 1.28
C TRP A 213 13.91 -19.45 2.74
N VAL A 214 14.08 -18.34 3.45
CA VAL A 214 13.66 -18.21 4.86
C VAL A 214 12.13 -18.25 5.02
N ILE A 215 11.39 -17.71 4.05
CA ILE A 215 9.92 -17.77 4.04
C ILE A 215 9.42 -19.21 3.85
N TYR A 216 10.13 -20.04 3.09
CA TYR A 216 9.70 -21.42 2.78
C TYR A 216 10.12 -22.44 3.86
N GLU A 217 11.35 -22.35 4.38
CA GLU A 217 11.90 -23.34 5.32
C GLU A 217 12.01 -22.85 6.78
N GLY A 218 11.84 -21.55 7.04
CA GLY A 218 12.00 -20.96 8.38
C GLY A 218 13.46 -20.95 8.88
N LYS A 219 14.43 -21.34 8.05
CA LYS A 219 15.87 -21.37 8.34
C LYS A 219 16.66 -20.66 7.24
N ILE A 220 17.83 -20.13 7.59
CA ILE A 220 18.76 -19.54 6.61
C ILE A 220 19.53 -20.68 5.93
N LEU A 221 19.87 -20.51 4.64
CA LEU A 221 20.67 -21.46 3.87
C LEU A 221 22.00 -21.76 4.61
N PRO A 222 22.36 -23.03 4.88
CA PRO A 222 23.53 -23.37 5.70
C PRO A 222 24.86 -22.82 5.16
N ASP A 223 25.05 -22.78 3.83
CA ASP A 223 26.27 -22.26 3.20
C ASP A 223 26.44 -20.74 3.33
N LEU A 224 25.36 -19.98 3.60
CA LEU A 224 25.44 -18.52 3.79
C LEU A 224 25.94 -18.14 5.19
N ILE A 225 25.82 -19.04 6.17
CA ILE A 225 26.30 -18.84 7.54
C ILE A 225 27.84 -18.95 7.60
N GLU A 226 28.44 -19.78 6.74
CA GLU A 226 29.90 -19.97 6.70
C GLU A 226 30.68 -18.78 6.10
N ILE A 227 30.05 -18.00 5.21
CA ILE A 227 30.68 -16.84 4.54
C ILE A 227 30.59 -15.56 5.39
N LEU A 228 29.68 -15.51 6.36
CA LEU A 228 29.49 -14.35 7.24
C LEU A 228 29.84 -14.74 8.69
N PRO A 229 31.06 -14.44 9.18
CA PRO A 229 31.46 -14.75 10.56
C PRO A 229 30.83 -13.72 11.51
N VAL A 230 29.50 -13.78 11.65
CA VAL A 230 28.72 -12.87 12.48
C VAL A 230 27.76 -13.72 13.31
N GLU A 231 28.26 -14.30 14.39
CA GLU A 231 27.43 -14.78 15.49
C GLU A 231 26.85 -13.55 16.21
N LEU A 232 25.63 -13.14 15.84
CA LEU A 232 24.87 -12.15 16.60
C LEU A 232 23.77 -12.86 17.40
N PRO A 233 23.60 -12.55 18.70
CA PRO A 233 22.62 -13.20 19.55
C PRO A 233 21.19 -12.70 19.26
N ASP A 234 20.22 -13.62 19.31
CA ASP A 234 18.78 -13.39 19.49
C ASP A 234 18.03 -12.51 18.47
N MET A 235 18.39 -12.56 17.18
CA MET A 235 17.57 -11.97 16.12
C MET A 235 16.78 -13.03 15.35
N SER A 236 15.50 -12.75 15.06
CA SER A 236 14.66 -13.67 14.29
C SER A 236 15.26 -13.93 12.90
N PRO A 237 15.21 -15.18 12.37
CA PRO A 237 15.83 -15.55 11.10
C PRO A 237 15.41 -14.65 9.92
N LEU A 238 14.19 -14.11 9.98
CA LEU A 238 13.64 -13.16 9.01
C LEU A 238 14.38 -11.81 9.00
N MET A 239 14.73 -11.28 10.17
CA MET A 239 15.38 -9.98 10.30
C MET A 239 16.84 -10.02 9.81
N LEU A 240 17.54 -11.13 10.06
CA LEU A 240 18.88 -11.37 9.53
C LEU A 240 18.88 -11.50 8.00
N ALA A 241 17.94 -12.28 7.44
CA ALA A 241 17.80 -12.42 5.99
C ALA A 241 17.46 -11.08 5.30
N PHE A 242 16.65 -10.24 5.94
CA PHE A 242 16.34 -8.91 5.45
C PHE A 242 17.57 -7.98 5.47
N GLY A 243 18.37 -8.02 6.54
CA GLY A 243 19.63 -7.26 6.62
C GLY A 243 20.64 -7.68 5.53
N LEU A 244 20.79 -8.98 5.31
CA LEU A 244 21.66 -9.55 4.29
C LEU A 244 21.20 -9.19 2.86
N PHE A 245 19.89 -9.17 2.64
CA PHE A 245 19.30 -8.72 1.38
C PHE A 245 19.60 -7.24 1.10
N ILE A 246 19.44 -6.36 2.10
CA ILE A 246 19.74 -4.93 1.96
C ILE A 246 21.23 -4.70 1.70
N ALA A 247 22.11 -5.37 2.45
CA ALA A 247 23.55 -5.24 2.27
C ALA A 247 24.00 -5.76 0.89
N GLY A 248 23.47 -6.90 0.45
CA GLY A 248 23.78 -7.49 -0.85
C GLY A 248 23.29 -6.64 -2.03
N THR A 249 22.08 -6.10 -1.94
CA THR A 249 21.52 -5.20 -2.98
C THR A 249 22.27 -3.87 -3.05
N ALA A 250 22.68 -3.30 -1.91
CA ALA A 250 23.53 -2.11 -1.87
C ALA A 250 24.90 -2.37 -2.53
N GLY A 251 25.53 -3.51 -2.25
CA GLY A 251 26.80 -3.92 -2.86
C GLY A 251 26.71 -4.06 -4.39
N ILE A 252 25.63 -4.68 -4.88
CA ILE A 252 25.38 -4.81 -6.32
C ILE A 252 25.18 -3.42 -6.97
N ALA A 253 24.38 -2.55 -6.35
CA ALA A 253 24.12 -1.21 -6.87
C ALA A 253 25.41 -0.37 -6.98
N ILE A 254 26.28 -0.43 -5.95
CA ILE A 254 27.58 0.27 -5.94
C ILE A 254 28.50 -0.29 -7.04
N SER A 255 28.53 -1.61 -7.21
CA SER A 255 29.38 -2.28 -8.21
C SER A 255 28.98 -1.91 -9.64
N ILE A 256 27.69 -1.84 -9.93
CA ILE A 256 27.16 -1.43 -11.24
C ILE A 256 27.48 0.04 -11.50
N TYR A 257 27.36 0.90 -10.49
CA TYR A 257 27.65 2.32 -10.62
C TYR A 257 29.16 2.56 -10.87
N ALA A 258 30.03 1.84 -10.17
CA ALA A 258 31.48 1.88 -10.36
C ALA A 258 31.90 1.39 -11.76
N LEU A 259 31.35 0.27 -12.22
CA LEU A 259 31.58 -0.27 -13.57
C LEU A 259 31.05 0.69 -14.66
N GLY A 260 29.90 1.31 -14.43
CA GLY A 260 29.32 2.30 -15.32
C GLY A 260 30.22 3.54 -15.50
N ILE A 261 30.79 4.05 -14.41
CA ILE A 261 31.73 5.19 -14.45
C ILE A 261 33.03 4.81 -15.17
N LEU A 262 33.60 3.64 -14.86
CA LEU A 262 34.86 3.19 -15.45
C LEU A 262 34.75 3.02 -16.98
N PHE A 263 33.66 2.39 -17.44
CA PHE A 263 33.39 2.22 -18.87
C PHE A 263 33.08 3.54 -19.58
N TYR A 264 32.32 4.45 -18.93
CA TYR A 264 32.05 5.77 -19.49
C TYR A 264 33.35 6.60 -19.63
N GLY A 265 34.25 6.48 -18.65
CA GLY A 265 35.59 7.08 -18.71
C GLY A 265 36.41 6.57 -19.91
N ILE A 266 36.45 5.25 -20.10
CA ILE A 266 37.19 4.60 -21.21
C ILE A 266 36.60 4.97 -22.58
N ALA A 267 35.27 4.97 -22.71
CA ALA A 267 34.57 5.34 -23.95
C ALA A 267 34.79 6.81 -24.34
N ARG A 268 34.87 7.72 -23.35
CA ARG A 268 35.16 9.15 -23.58
C ARG A 268 36.59 9.39 -24.09
N THR A 269 37.56 8.59 -23.67
CA THR A 269 38.94 8.64 -24.18
C THR A 269 39.07 8.19 -25.63
N PHE A 270 38.23 7.26 -26.09
CA PHE A 270 38.24 6.80 -27.49
C PHE A 270 37.60 7.80 -28.47
N MET A 271 36.55 8.55 -28.04
CA MET A 271 35.89 9.54 -28.90
C MET A 271 36.67 10.84 -29.12
N ARG A 272 37.75 11.09 -28.36
CA ARG A 272 38.60 12.29 -28.51
C ARG A 272 39.67 12.17 -29.62
N ARG A 273 39.71 11.05 -30.35
CA ARG A 273 40.70 10.77 -31.42
C ARG A 273 40.10 10.69 -32.83
N SER A 274 39.15 11.56 -33.19
CA SER A 274 38.89 11.84 -34.62
C SER A 274 39.65 13.12 -35.02
N PRO A 275 40.69 13.02 -35.87
CA PRO A 275 41.31 14.21 -36.42
C PRO A 275 40.32 14.88 -37.37
N LEU A 276 40.25 16.20 -37.28
CA LEU A 276 39.68 17.08 -38.30
C LEU A 276 40.21 16.64 -39.68
N ARG A 277 39.32 16.17 -40.55
CA ARG A 277 39.58 16.13 -41.99
C ARG A 277 38.90 17.34 -42.62
N THR A 278 39.67 18.41 -42.71
CA THR A 278 39.45 19.54 -43.60
C THR A 278 39.81 19.16 -45.03
N SER A 279 39.13 19.83 -45.97
CA SER A 279 39.21 19.83 -47.45
C SER A 279 38.70 18.59 -48.17
#